data_AF-A0A2K4ZPK2-F1
#
_entry.id   AF-A0A2K4ZPK2-F1
#
_cell.length_a   1.000
_cell.length_b   1.000
_cell.length_c   1.000
_cell.angle_alpha   90.00
_cell.angle_beta   90.00
_cell.angle_gamma   90.00
#
_symmetry.space_group_name_H-M   'P 1'
#
loop_
_entity.id
_entity.type
_entity.pdbx_description
1 polymer ?
#
loop_
_entity_poly.entity_id
_entity_poly.type
_entity_poly.pdbx_seq_one_letter_code
_entity_poly.pdbx_strand_id
1 'polypeptide(L)'
;MALENKLGINDSAELARVEEKISKTKAIKLYENKIVEDFDVGKFSGLAKIHKFLFDELYDFAGKIRTVNIAKGNFRFAPVMYLETALKHIDNMPQSTFDQIIEKYVEMNVAHPFRDGNVTQRHLQKAA
;
A
#
# COMPACT_ATOMS: atom_id res chain seq x y z
N MET A 1 15.09 1.33 -15.06
CA MET A 1 15.60 2.09 -13.89
C MET A 1 14.71 1.76 -12.71
N ALA A 2 15.29 1.66 -11.52
CA ALA A 2 14.54 1.42 -10.29
C ALA A 2 13.70 2.63 -9.87
N LEU A 3 12.74 2.41 -8.97
CA LEU A 3 11.99 3.48 -8.31
C LEU A 3 12.92 4.23 -7.36
N GLU A 4 12.75 5.55 -7.23
CA GLU A 4 13.48 6.35 -6.26
C GLU A 4 13.30 5.78 -4.84
N ASN A 5 14.42 5.53 -4.16
CA ASN A 5 14.48 4.87 -2.88
C ASN A 5 15.63 5.43 -2.03
N LYS A 6 15.48 5.33 -0.71
CA LYS A 6 16.44 5.85 0.27
C LYS A 6 17.81 5.17 0.22
N LEU A 7 17.90 3.99 -0.41
CA LEU A 7 19.12 3.20 -0.50
C LEU A 7 19.95 3.55 -1.74
N GLY A 8 19.46 4.42 -2.63
CA GLY A 8 20.15 4.81 -3.85
C GLY A 8 20.32 3.68 -4.87
N ILE A 9 19.53 2.59 -4.74
CA ILE A 9 19.63 1.43 -5.64
C ILE A 9 19.01 1.79 -6.99
N ASN A 10 19.77 1.65 -8.07
CA ASN A 10 19.32 1.98 -9.44
C ASN A 10 18.91 0.75 -10.26
N ASP A 11 19.31 -0.46 -9.84
CA ASP A 11 18.89 -1.72 -10.46
C ASP A 11 17.55 -2.19 -9.91
N SER A 12 16.59 -2.47 -10.81
CA SER A 12 15.23 -2.82 -10.41
C SER A 12 15.09 -4.22 -9.81
N ALA A 13 15.97 -5.16 -10.19
CA ALA A 13 15.92 -6.52 -9.67
C ALA A 13 16.55 -6.57 -8.27
N GLU A 14 17.64 -5.86 -8.05
CA GLU A 14 18.26 -5.64 -6.75
C GLU A 14 17.29 -4.94 -5.79
N LEU A 15 16.67 -3.82 -6.22
CA LEU A 15 15.70 -3.11 -5.38
C LEU A 15 14.54 -4.02 -4.96
N ALA A 16 14.02 -4.86 -5.87
CA ALA A 16 12.94 -5.78 -5.54
C ALA A 16 13.34 -6.80 -4.46
N ARG A 17 14.55 -7.38 -4.56
CA ARG A 17 15.06 -8.32 -3.54
C ARG A 17 15.28 -7.66 -2.18
N VAL A 18 15.83 -6.45 -2.17
CA VAL A 18 16.08 -5.69 -0.94
C VAL A 18 14.77 -5.24 -0.30
N GLU A 19 13.82 -4.74 -1.10
CA GLU A 19 12.47 -4.38 -0.65
C GLU A 19 11.77 -5.59 -0.02
N GLU A 20 11.79 -6.75 -0.69
CA GLU A 20 11.17 -7.98 -0.18
C GLU A 20 11.77 -8.39 1.16
N LYS A 21 13.10 -8.38 1.26
CA LYS A 21 13.82 -8.74 2.49
C LYS A 21 13.43 -7.83 3.66
N ILE A 22 13.51 -6.50 3.45
CA ILE A 22 13.24 -5.52 4.49
C ILE A 22 11.75 -5.57 4.89
N SER A 23 10.84 -5.51 3.93
CA SER A 23 9.40 -5.47 4.20
C SER A 23 8.91 -6.74 4.90
N LYS A 24 9.43 -7.93 4.56
CA LYS A 24 9.11 -9.19 5.27
C LYS A 24 9.64 -9.20 6.71
N THR A 25 10.88 -8.77 6.94
CA THR A 25 11.42 -8.65 8.31
C THR A 25 10.60 -7.69 9.14
N LYS A 26 10.12 -6.58 8.55
CA LYS A 26 9.24 -5.65 9.24
C LYS A 26 7.85 -6.24 9.48
N ALA A 27 7.27 -6.97 8.53
CA ALA A 27 5.98 -7.63 8.73
C ALA A 27 6.01 -8.63 9.90
N ILE A 28 7.10 -9.39 10.05
CA ILE A 28 7.31 -10.28 11.20
C ILE A 28 7.31 -9.48 12.51
N LYS A 29 8.14 -8.42 12.60
CA LYS A 29 8.18 -7.55 13.79
C LYS A 29 6.83 -6.91 14.12
N LEU A 30 6.10 -6.49 13.09
CA LEU A 30 4.78 -5.87 13.22
C LEU A 30 3.79 -6.83 13.89
N TYR A 31 3.84 -8.11 13.53
CA TYR A 31 3.01 -9.17 14.08
C TYR A 31 3.46 -9.62 15.47
N GLU A 32 4.75 -9.95 15.65
CA GLU A 32 5.29 -10.45 16.92
C GLU A 32 5.14 -9.46 18.07
N ASN A 33 5.29 -8.17 17.79
CA ASN A 33 5.16 -7.11 18.78
C ASN A 33 3.72 -6.57 18.91
N LYS A 34 2.74 -7.18 18.24
CA LYS A 34 1.33 -6.78 18.28
C LYS A 34 1.06 -5.30 17.96
N ILE A 35 1.93 -4.69 17.17
CA ILE A 35 1.89 -3.24 16.88
C ILE A 35 0.59 -2.85 16.14
N VAL A 36 0.00 -3.79 15.38
CA VAL A 36 -1.26 -3.57 14.65
C VAL A 36 -2.49 -3.46 15.54
N GLU A 37 -2.44 -3.95 16.79
CA GLU A 37 -3.61 -3.92 17.69
C GLU A 37 -4.04 -2.47 18.02
N ASP A 38 -3.12 -1.50 17.91
CA ASP A 38 -3.37 -0.08 18.16
C ASP A 38 -3.83 0.70 16.91
N PHE A 39 -4.05 0.02 15.77
CA PHE A 39 -4.38 0.69 14.50
C PHE A 39 -5.87 0.69 14.23
N ASP A 40 -6.34 1.75 13.57
CA ASP A 40 -7.74 1.87 13.16
C ASP A 40 -8.09 0.80 12.12
N VAL A 41 -8.80 -0.24 12.53
CA VAL A 41 -9.20 -1.34 11.65
C VAL A 41 -10.21 -0.86 10.61
N GLY A 42 -9.92 -1.11 9.33
CA GLY A 42 -10.79 -0.75 8.22
C GLY A 42 -10.78 0.73 7.84
N LYS A 43 -9.79 1.50 8.31
CA LYS A 43 -9.58 2.89 7.89
C LYS A 43 -8.26 3.07 7.16
N PHE A 44 -8.18 4.09 6.31
CA PHE A 44 -6.97 4.51 5.64
C PHE A 44 -5.87 4.87 6.64
N SER A 45 -6.20 5.47 7.80
CA SER A 45 -5.21 5.77 8.85
C SER A 45 -4.46 4.53 9.33
N GLY A 46 -5.16 3.42 9.56
CA GLY A 46 -4.56 2.13 9.91
C GLY A 46 -3.70 1.59 8.77
N LEU A 47 -4.22 1.60 7.54
CA LEU A 47 -3.49 1.15 6.35
C LEU A 47 -2.21 1.98 6.11
N ALA A 48 -2.27 3.29 6.29
CA ALA A 48 -1.14 4.20 6.16
C ALA A 48 -0.07 3.94 7.22
N LYS A 49 -0.46 3.63 8.47
CA LYS A 49 0.47 3.23 9.53
C LYS A 49 1.17 1.90 9.18
N ILE A 50 0.43 0.90 8.68
CA ILE A 50 1.00 -0.37 8.20
C ILE A 50 2.00 -0.10 7.08
N HIS A 51 1.59 0.65 6.04
CA HIS A 51 2.46 0.96 4.92
C HIS A 51 3.70 1.72 5.35
N LYS A 52 3.58 2.70 6.25
CA LYS A 52 4.72 3.41 6.82
C LYS A 52 5.66 2.44 7.52
N PHE A 53 5.13 1.60 8.40
CA PHE A 53 5.95 0.65 9.14
C PHE A 53 6.74 -0.29 8.23
N LEU A 54 6.12 -0.80 7.15
CA LEU A 54 6.79 -1.74 6.25
C LEU A 54 7.84 -1.08 5.35
N PHE A 55 7.67 0.19 4.99
CA PHE A 55 8.41 0.82 3.89
C PHE A 55 9.15 2.12 4.23
N ASP A 56 9.10 2.61 5.47
CA ASP A 56 9.76 3.86 5.89
C ASP A 56 11.29 3.87 5.71
N GLU A 57 11.96 2.73 5.78
CA GLU A 57 13.40 2.58 5.50
C GLU A 57 13.70 2.58 3.99
N LEU A 58 12.69 2.38 3.15
CA LEU A 58 12.85 2.23 1.70
C LEU A 58 12.42 3.49 0.93
N TYR A 59 11.34 4.15 1.35
CA TYR A 59 10.67 5.20 0.58
C TYR A 59 10.31 6.42 1.41
N ASP A 60 10.56 7.63 0.89
CA ASP A 60 10.17 8.90 1.54
C ASP A 60 8.65 9.14 1.55
N PHE A 61 7.94 8.46 0.65
CA PHE A 61 6.49 8.51 0.54
C PHE A 61 5.79 7.44 1.40
N ALA A 62 6.51 6.66 2.21
CA ALA A 62 5.91 5.59 3.00
C ALA A 62 4.78 6.10 3.92
N GLY A 63 3.58 5.57 3.74
CA GLY A 63 2.37 5.95 4.47
C GLY A 63 1.70 7.24 3.98
N LYS A 64 2.20 7.85 2.89
CA LYS A 64 1.63 9.07 2.30
C LYS A 64 0.78 8.74 1.09
N ILE A 65 -0.29 9.52 0.90
CA ILE A 65 -1.10 9.49 -0.32
C ILE A 65 -0.22 9.85 -1.52
N ARG A 66 -0.36 9.13 -2.63
CA ARG A 66 0.39 9.39 -3.86
C ARG A 66 0.00 10.73 -4.50
N THR A 67 0.98 11.34 -5.14
CA THR A 67 0.84 12.65 -5.81
C THR A 67 0.73 12.54 -7.33
N VAL A 68 0.80 11.32 -7.88
CA VAL A 68 0.71 11.06 -9.33
C VAL A 68 -0.38 10.03 -9.64
N ASN A 69 -0.96 10.13 -10.84
CA ASN A 69 -1.87 9.12 -11.36
C ASN A 69 -1.10 7.85 -11.74
N ILE A 70 -1.73 6.70 -11.52
CA ILE A 70 -1.13 5.39 -11.79
C ILE A 70 -2.16 4.46 -12.46
N ALA A 71 -1.64 3.48 -13.20
CA ALA A 71 -2.43 2.48 -13.91
C ALA A 71 -1.69 1.14 -13.88
N LYS A 72 -2.45 0.06 -14.05
CA LYS A 72 -1.91 -1.30 -14.24
C LYS A 72 -2.60 -1.94 -15.45
N GLY A 73 -1.81 -2.23 -16.49
CA GLY A 73 -2.38 -2.56 -17.80
C GLY A 73 -3.32 -1.46 -18.28
N ASN A 74 -4.55 -1.83 -18.63
CA ASN A 74 -5.58 -0.89 -19.08
C ASN A 74 -6.41 -0.30 -17.94
N PHE A 75 -6.19 -0.72 -16.68
CA PHE A 75 -6.94 -0.23 -15.54
C PHE A 75 -6.28 1.02 -14.93
N ARG A 76 -7.03 2.13 -14.87
CA ARG A 76 -6.59 3.36 -14.21
C ARG A 76 -7.20 3.42 -12.80
N PHE A 77 -6.34 3.59 -11.80
CA PHE A 77 -6.78 3.77 -10.42
C PHE A 77 -7.38 5.18 -10.22
N ALA A 78 -7.98 5.42 -9.05
CA ALA A 78 -8.64 6.70 -8.74
C ALA A 78 -7.74 7.91 -9.08
N PRO A 79 -8.23 8.93 -9.80
CA PRO A 79 -7.43 10.12 -10.06
C PRO A 79 -7.02 10.81 -8.75
N VAL A 80 -5.78 11.32 -8.66
CA VAL A 80 -5.26 11.99 -7.45
C VAL A 80 -6.19 13.09 -6.96
N MET A 81 -6.78 13.85 -7.89
CA MET A 81 -7.72 14.95 -7.57
C MET A 81 -8.94 14.51 -6.74
N TYR A 82 -9.32 13.23 -6.80
CA TYR A 82 -10.46 12.67 -6.06
C TYR A 82 -10.04 11.70 -4.96
N LEU A 83 -8.74 11.40 -4.83
CA LEU A 83 -8.26 10.30 -4.01
C LEU A 83 -8.53 10.53 -2.51
N GLU A 84 -8.31 11.73 -1.99
CA GLU A 84 -8.63 12.03 -0.59
C GLU A 84 -10.12 11.88 -0.29
N THR A 85 -10.99 12.34 -1.20
CA THR A 85 -12.44 12.21 -1.07
C THR A 85 -12.87 10.74 -1.11
N ALA A 86 -12.28 9.95 -2.03
CA ALA A 86 -12.53 8.52 -2.11
C ALA A 86 -12.14 7.79 -0.82
N LEU A 87 -10.97 8.10 -0.25
CA LEU A 87 -10.53 7.51 1.02
C LEU A 87 -11.45 7.87 2.19
N LYS A 88 -11.90 9.13 2.27
CA LYS A 88 -12.91 9.54 3.28
C LYS A 88 -14.22 8.78 3.12
N HIS A 89 -14.65 8.51 1.90
CA HIS A 89 -15.84 7.69 1.65
C HIS A 89 -15.62 6.25 2.12
N ILE A 90 -14.49 5.64 1.71
CA ILE A 90 -14.14 4.26 2.05
C ILE A 90 -14.04 4.06 3.57
N ASP A 91 -13.46 5.00 4.31
CA ASP A 91 -13.37 4.95 5.77
C ASP A 91 -14.74 4.76 6.45
N ASN A 92 -15.80 5.31 5.84
CA ASN A 92 -17.17 5.25 6.34
C ASN A 92 -18.01 4.11 5.75
N MET A 93 -17.45 3.30 4.83
CA MET A 93 -18.15 2.13 4.31
C MET A 93 -18.37 1.08 5.43
N PRO A 94 -19.52 0.39 5.44
CA PRO A 94 -19.80 -0.69 6.38
C PRO A 94 -18.84 -1.87 6.16
N GLN A 95 -18.64 -2.68 7.21
CA GLN A 95 -17.67 -3.80 7.19
C GLN A 95 -18.06 -4.92 8.18
N SER A 96 -19.35 -5.06 8.47
CA SER A 96 -19.86 -6.00 9.48
C SER A 96 -20.19 -7.38 8.92
N THR A 97 -20.37 -7.48 7.60
CA THR A 97 -20.59 -8.75 6.89
C THR A 97 -19.45 -9.06 5.93
N PHE A 98 -19.34 -10.31 5.51
CA PHE A 98 -18.36 -10.72 4.50
C PHE A 98 -18.48 -9.88 3.22
N ASP A 99 -19.69 -9.73 2.69
CA ASP A 99 -19.93 -8.97 1.45
C ASP A 99 -19.50 -7.51 1.60
N GLN A 100 -19.83 -6.86 2.72
CA GLN A 100 -19.41 -5.48 3.00
C GLN A 100 -17.88 -5.34 3.09
N ILE A 101 -17.19 -6.33 3.69
CA ILE A 101 -15.73 -6.34 3.76
C ILE A 101 -15.13 -6.46 2.35
N ILE A 102 -15.70 -7.32 1.50
CA ILE A 102 -15.24 -7.48 0.11
C ILE A 102 -15.46 -6.21 -0.69
N GLU A 103 -16.64 -5.58 -0.60
CA GLU A 103 -16.93 -4.30 -1.25
C GLU A 103 -15.93 -3.22 -0.83
N LYS A 104 -15.72 -3.06 0.47
CA LYS A 104 -14.76 -2.10 1.02
C LYS A 104 -13.32 -2.37 0.56
N TYR A 105 -12.92 -3.64 0.48
CA TYR A 105 -11.62 -4.04 -0.03
C TYR A 105 -11.45 -3.69 -1.51
N VAL A 106 -12.47 -3.95 -2.34
CA VAL A 106 -12.46 -3.62 -3.77
C VAL A 106 -12.31 -2.11 -3.95
N GLU A 107 -13.10 -1.31 -3.24
CA GLU A 107 -13.01 0.17 -3.30
C GLU A 107 -11.63 0.68 -2.88
N MET A 108 -11.05 0.14 -1.80
CA MET A 108 -9.68 0.49 -1.38
C MET A 108 -8.63 0.12 -2.44
N ASN A 109 -8.78 -1.04 -3.10
CA ASN A 109 -7.87 -1.45 -4.17
C ASN A 109 -7.99 -0.56 -5.42
N VAL A 110 -9.20 -0.07 -5.74
CA VAL A 110 -9.44 0.90 -6.83
C VAL A 110 -8.87 2.28 -6.47
N ALA A 111 -8.97 2.71 -5.21
CA ALA A 111 -8.36 3.94 -4.73
C ALA A 111 -6.83 3.91 -4.88
N HIS A 112 -6.23 2.77 -4.49
CA HIS A 112 -4.79 2.49 -4.63
C HIS A 112 -3.93 3.65 -4.11
N PRO A 113 -4.02 3.96 -2.80
CA PRO A 113 -3.63 5.27 -2.27
C PRO A 113 -2.14 5.55 -2.28
N PHE A 114 -1.28 4.53 -2.30
CA PHE A 114 0.17 4.69 -2.26
C PHE A 114 0.80 4.66 -3.65
N ARG A 115 1.98 5.25 -3.79
CA ARG A 115 2.71 5.26 -5.08
C ARG A 115 3.10 3.85 -5.52
N ASP A 116 3.45 3.03 -4.55
CA ASP A 116 3.73 1.62 -4.70
C ASP A 116 3.49 0.92 -3.33
N GLY A 117 3.44 -0.41 -3.28
CA GLY A 117 3.24 -1.15 -2.02
C GLY A 117 1.78 -1.29 -1.54
N ASN A 118 0.79 -1.03 -2.42
CA ASN A 118 -0.64 -1.16 -2.10
C ASN A 118 -1.10 -2.62 -1.91
N VAL A 119 -0.46 -3.58 -2.60
CA VAL A 119 -0.76 -5.02 -2.49
C VAL A 119 0.57 -5.77 -2.38
N THR A 120 0.69 -6.69 -1.43
CA THR A 120 1.87 -7.55 -1.23
C THR A 120 2.14 -8.52 -2.39
N GLN A 121 1.18 -8.72 -3.30
CA GLN A 121 1.36 -9.51 -4.53
C GLN A 121 1.99 -8.72 -5.69
N ARG A 122 3.10 -7.99 -5.44
CA ARG A 122 3.94 -7.49 -6.54
C ARG A 122 4.52 -8.63 -7.41
N HIS A 123 4.61 -9.85 -6.88
CA HIS A 123 5.36 -10.94 -7.48
C HIS A 123 4.59 -11.80 -8.50
N LEU A 124 3.25 -11.72 -8.58
CA LEU A 124 2.46 -12.52 -9.53
C LEU A 124 2.14 -11.82 -10.86
N GLN A 125 2.61 -10.59 -11.08
CA GLN A 125 2.21 -9.81 -12.27
C GLN A 125 3.40 -9.20 -13.04
N LYS A 126 4.61 -9.74 -12.88
CA LYS A 126 5.76 -9.46 -13.77
C LYS A 126 6.03 -10.60 -14.77
N ALA A 127 5.08 -11.51 -14.96
CA ALA A 127 5.09 -12.50 -16.02
C ALA A 127 3.93 -12.21 -17.00
N ALA A 128 4.16 -11.23 -17.87
CA ALA A 128 3.52 -11.12 -19.18
C ALA A 128 4.49 -10.36 -20.10
#